data_AF-A0A0V7Z9Q4-F1
#
_entry.id   AF-A0A0V7Z9Q4-F1
#
_cell.length_a   1.000
_cell.length_b   1.000
_cell.length_c   1.000
_cell.angle_alpha   90.00
_cell.angle_beta   90.00
_cell.angle_gamma   90.00
#
_symmetry.space_group_name_H-M   'P 1'
#
loop_
_entity.id
_entity.type
_entity.pdbx_description
1 polymer ?
#
loop_
_entity_poly.entity_id
_entity_poly.type
_entity_poly.pdbx_seq_one_letter_code
_entity_poly.pdbx_strand_id
1 'polypeptide(L)'
;MLSTALKAVLHLKSAEAARIRDNQIAEATAAIAADPRVVHVQYLGRVLQGRPAYEIKATDTAEGTLNGDYSIGAVLNAMAMTTAEHEAHLAEGRAKFDALVESVRMQAIERRKQDEKLKAERVENLRRLKSAGISRQRLSWICNRLASGSYVPNDALEDWAWYESEIVRGRPSPMKISLYVDGFVD
;
A
#
# COMPACT_ATOMS: atom_id res chain seq x y z
N MET A 1 -19.00 -26.52 3.17
CA MET A 1 -19.76 -25.31 3.57
C MET A 1 -20.01 -25.35 5.07
N LEU A 2 -19.53 -24.37 5.83
CA LEU A 2 -19.80 -24.26 7.27
C LEU A 2 -21.31 -24.16 7.52
N SER A 3 -21.81 -24.84 8.56
CA SER A 3 -23.22 -24.74 8.94
C SER A 3 -23.58 -23.28 9.25
N THR A 4 -24.83 -22.89 8.98
CA THR A 4 -25.34 -21.55 9.26
C THR A 4 -25.15 -21.15 10.74
N ALA A 5 -25.17 -22.13 11.65
CA ALA A 5 -24.88 -21.95 13.07
C ALA A 5 -23.41 -21.58 13.32
N LEU A 6 -22.46 -22.26 12.66
CA LEU A 6 -21.03 -21.97 12.79
C LEU A 6 -20.69 -20.57 12.21
N LYS A 7 -21.35 -20.18 11.12
CA LYS A 7 -21.25 -18.82 10.55
C LYS A 7 -21.80 -17.74 11.48
N ALA A 8 -22.88 -18.01 12.21
CA ALA A 8 -23.44 -17.09 13.20
C ALA A 8 -22.50 -16.89 14.39
N VAL A 9 -21.80 -17.94 14.83
CA VAL A 9 -20.74 -17.87 15.85
C VAL A 9 -19.50 -17.14 15.33
N LEU A 10 -19.12 -17.32 14.06
CA LEU A 10 -17.99 -16.65 13.39
C LEU A 10 -18.14 -15.14 13.24
N HIS A 11 -19.36 -14.59 13.24
CA HIS A 11 -19.58 -13.14 13.19
C HIS A 11 -19.23 -12.41 14.49
N LEU A 12 -18.91 -13.12 15.57
CA LEU A 12 -18.32 -12.55 16.78
C LEU A 12 -16.86 -12.16 16.46
N LYS A 13 -16.62 -10.86 16.25
CA LYS A 13 -15.28 -10.33 15.97
C LYS A 13 -14.30 -10.80 17.05
N SER A 14 -13.03 -11.04 16.70
CA SER A 14 -11.97 -11.50 17.62
C SER A 14 -11.82 -10.69 18.92
N ALA A 15 -12.28 -9.43 18.93
CA ALA A 15 -12.35 -8.56 20.11
C ALA A 15 -13.50 -8.89 21.09
N GLU A 16 -14.57 -9.55 20.63
CA GLU A 16 -15.74 -9.95 21.43
C GLU A 16 -15.65 -11.38 21.97
N ALA A 17 -14.67 -12.18 21.53
CA ALA A 17 -14.44 -13.55 21.99
C ALA A 17 -14.14 -13.65 23.50
N ALA A 18 -13.69 -12.56 24.13
CA ALA A 18 -13.51 -12.49 25.59
C ALA A 18 -14.84 -12.32 26.37
N ARG A 19 -15.93 -11.93 25.68
CA ARG A 19 -17.26 -11.64 26.27
C ARG A 19 -18.32 -12.69 25.91
N ILE A 20 -17.92 -13.87 25.47
CA ILE A 20 -18.84 -14.98 25.23
C ILE A 20 -19.43 -15.41 26.58
N ARG A 21 -20.76 -15.32 26.71
CA ARG A 21 -21.52 -15.76 27.89
C ARG A 21 -21.64 -17.28 27.92
N ASP A 22 -21.88 -17.86 29.09
CA ASP A 22 -21.86 -19.33 29.27
C ASP A 22 -22.93 -20.05 28.41
N ASN A 23 -24.06 -19.41 28.12
CA ASN A 23 -25.04 -19.93 27.16
C ASN A 23 -24.52 -19.98 25.71
N GLN A 24 -23.70 -19.02 25.31
CA GLN A 24 -23.08 -18.97 23.98
C GLN A 24 -21.92 -19.97 23.86
N ILE A 25 -21.29 -20.36 24.98
CA ILE A 25 -20.28 -21.43 25.01
C ILE A 25 -20.93 -22.77 24.67
N ALA A 26 -22.07 -23.09 25.29
CA ALA A 26 -22.80 -24.34 25.02
C ALA A 26 -23.27 -24.42 23.55
N GLU A 27 -23.85 -23.33 23.03
CA GLU A 27 -24.28 -23.25 21.63
C GLU A 27 -23.10 -23.39 20.65
N ALA A 28 -21.98 -22.72 20.91
CA ALA A 28 -20.81 -22.81 20.06
C ALA A 28 -20.15 -24.20 20.12
N THR A 29 -20.10 -24.82 21.29
CA THR A 29 -19.61 -26.21 21.46
C THR A 29 -20.45 -27.17 20.64
N ALA A 30 -21.79 -27.06 20.72
CA ALA A 30 -22.71 -27.89 19.95
C ALA A 30 -22.57 -27.65 18.45
N ALA A 31 -22.40 -26.40 18.02
CA ALA A 31 -22.20 -26.05 16.61
C ALA A 31 -20.88 -26.61 16.04
N ILE A 32 -19.81 -26.59 16.84
CA ILE A 32 -18.51 -27.19 16.46
C ILE A 32 -18.63 -28.72 16.41
N ALA A 33 -19.24 -29.33 17.43
CA ALA A 33 -19.45 -30.79 17.49
C ALA A 33 -20.30 -31.32 16.34
N ALA A 34 -21.21 -30.51 15.81
CA ALA A 34 -22.05 -30.86 14.67
C ALA A 34 -21.34 -30.80 13.31
N ASP A 35 -20.12 -30.26 13.22
CA ASP A 35 -19.36 -30.26 11.97
C ASP A 35 -18.84 -31.69 11.69
N PRO A 36 -19.12 -32.26 10.50
CA PRO A 36 -18.71 -33.64 10.15
C PRO A 36 -17.21 -33.91 10.24
N ARG A 37 -16.40 -32.85 10.25
CA ARG A 37 -14.93 -32.93 10.35
C ARG A 37 -14.43 -33.07 11.77
N VAL A 38 -15.27 -32.79 12.77
CA VAL A 38 -14.90 -32.81 14.18
C VAL A 38 -15.13 -34.19 14.75
N VAL A 39 -14.04 -34.81 15.21
CA VAL A 39 -14.04 -36.14 15.85
C VAL A 39 -14.26 -36.01 17.35
N HIS A 40 -13.72 -34.95 17.95
CA HIS A 40 -13.83 -34.68 19.37
C HIS A 40 -13.80 -33.18 19.64
N VAL A 41 -14.64 -32.72 20.57
CA VAL A 41 -14.56 -31.37 21.11
C VAL A 41 -14.99 -31.39 22.59
N GLN A 42 -14.18 -30.78 23.45
CA GLN A 42 -14.46 -30.65 24.87
C GLN A 42 -14.10 -29.24 25.35
N TYR A 43 -15.01 -28.60 26.08
CA TYR A 43 -14.74 -27.32 26.72
C TYR A 43 -13.88 -27.53 27.98
N LEU A 44 -12.73 -26.86 28.05
CA LEU A 44 -11.76 -26.97 29.15
C LEU A 44 -11.92 -25.89 30.22
N GLY A 45 -12.82 -24.92 30.01
CA GLY A 45 -12.95 -23.74 30.86
C GLY A 45 -12.36 -22.48 30.23
N ARG A 46 -12.21 -21.43 31.04
CA ARG A 46 -11.61 -20.17 30.60
C ARG A 46 -10.13 -20.13 30.98
N VAL A 47 -9.27 -19.74 30.03
CA VAL A 47 -7.84 -19.49 30.31
C VAL A 47 -7.66 -18.19 31.10
N LEU A 48 -6.44 -17.91 31.58
CA LEU A 48 -6.07 -16.73 32.39
C LEU A 48 -6.52 -15.36 31.81
N GLN A 49 -6.86 -15.30 30.52
CA GLN A 49 -7.38 -14.10 29.85
C GLN A 49 -8.92 -14.07 29.71
N GLY A 50 -9.65 -14.95 30.42
CA GLY A 50 -11.11 -15.05 30.38
C GLY A 50 -11.70 -15.68 29.10
N ARG A 51 -10.83 -16.13 28.19
CA ARG A 51 -11.22 -16.70 26.89
C ARG A 51 -11.56 -18.18 27.04
N PRO A 52 -12.63 -18.68 26.39
CA PRO A 52 -12.96 -20.10 26.42
C PRO A 52 -11.94 -20.92 25.62
N ALA A 53 -11.46 -22.01 26.23
CA ALA A 53 -10.53 -22.97 25.63
C ALA A 53 -11.20 -24.33 25.42
N TYR A 54 -10.77 -25.01 24.37
CA TYR A 54 -11.33 -26.25 23.89
C TYR A 54 -10.22 -27.23 23.56
N GLU A 55 -10.36 -28.47 24.03
CA GLU A 55 -9.66 -29.60 23.44
C GLU A 55 -10.45 -30.01 22.19
N ILE A 56 -9.81 -30.03 21.03
CA ILE A 56 -10.47 -30.40 19.77
C ILE A 56 -9.60 -31.33 18.95
N LYS A 57 -10.27 -32.27 18.29
CA LYS A 57 -9.73 -33.11 17.23
C LYS A 57 -10.60 -32.97 15.99
N ALA A 58 -10.07 -32.37 14.93
CA ALA A 58 -10.77 -32.18 13.66
C ALA A 58 -9.86 -32.48 12.46
N THR A 59 -10.43 -33.03 11.40
CA THR A 59 -9.73 -33.40 10.16
C THR A 59 -10.15 -32.50 8.99
N ASP A 60 -9.26 -32.27 8.04
CA ASP A 60 -9.51 -31.40 6.86
C ASP A 60 -9.88 -29.96 7.27
N THR A 61 -9.04 -29.38 8.11
CA THR A 61 -9.03 -27.95 8.44
C THR A 61 -8.08 -27.19 7.52
N ALA A 62 -8.04 -25.86 7.59
CA ALA A 62 -7.13 -25.03 6.80
C ALA A 62 -5.65 -25.46 6.94
N GLU A 63 -5.27 -25.99 8.11
CA GLU A 63 -3.93 -26.47 8.45
C GLU A 63 -3.82 -28.02 8.42
N GLY A 64 -4.81 -28.70 7.82
CA GLY A 64 -4.84 -30.16 7.67
C GLY A 64 -5.53 -30.88 8.83
N THR A 65 -4.86 -31.01 9.97
CA THR A 65 -5.44 -31.66 11.17
C THR A 65 -5.26 -30.78 12.39
N LEU A 66 -6.36 -30.51 13.09
CA LEU A 66 -6.35 -29.79 14.36
C LEU A 66 -6.41 -30.81 15.50
N ASN A 67 -5.43 -30.80 16.40
CA ASN A 67 -5.37 -31.71 17.55
C ASN A 67 -4.71 -31.05 18.76
N GLY A 68 -5.48 -30.78 19.81
CA GLY A 68 -4.99 -30.21 21.07
C GLY A 68 -5.86 -29.08 21.60
N ASP A 69 -5.25 -28.22 22.42
CA ASP A 69 -5.96 -27.17 23.15
C ASP A 69 -5.91 -25.84 22.39
N TYR A 70 -7.08 -25.34 22.01
CA TYR A 70 -7.23 -24.12 21.24
C TYR A 70 -8.27 -23.18 21.85
N SER A 71 -8.05 -21.88 21.65
CA SER A 71 -9.11 -20.90 21.88
C SER A 71 -10.22 -21.07 20.84
N ILE A 72 -11.46 -20.73 21.20
CA ILE A 72 -12.59 -20.83 20.27
C ILE A 72 -12.36 -20.10 18.94
N GLY A 73 -11.74 -18.92 18.98
CA GLY A 73 -11.43 -18.16 17.76
C GLY A 73 -10.42 -18.88 16.87
N ALA A 74 -9.42 -19.54 17.45
CA ALA A 74 -8.46 -20.33 16.70
C ALA A 74 -9.11 -21.56 16.05
N VAL A 75 -9.99 -22.25 16.79
CA VAL A 75 -10.79 -23.37 16.27
C VAL A 75 -11.64 -22.93 15.07
N LEU A 76 -12.39 -21.84 15.23
CA LEU A 76 -13.27 -21.33 14.20
C LEU A 76 -12.51 -20.88 12.95
N ASN A 77 -11.36 -20.23 13.11
CA ASN A 77 -10.51 -19.83 12.00
C ASN A 77 -9.92 -21.03 11.26
N ALA A 78 -9.39 -22.02 12.00
CA ALA A 78 -8.84 -23.23 11.42
C ALA A 78 -9.92 -24.04 10.67
N MET A 79 -11.15 -24.07 11.19
CA MET A 79 -12.26 -24.78 10.57
C MET A 79 -12.96 -24.01 9.45
N ALA A 80 -12.65 -22.71 9.26
CA ALA A 80 -13.37 -21.85 8.34
C ALA A 80 -13.32 -22.32 6.88
N MET A 81 -12.25 -23.03 6.53
CA MET A 81 -12.00 -23.57 5.20
C MET A 81 -11.39 -24.97 5.31
N THR A 82 -11.51 -25.74 4.23
CA THR A 82 -10.79 -27.02 4.08
C THR A 82 -9.33 -26.79 3.69
N THR A 83 -8.52 -27.84 3.73
CA THR A 83 -7.11 -27.77 3.30
C THR A 83 -7.02 -27.30 1.84
N ALA A 84 -7.85 -27.87 0.97
CA ALA A 84 -7.87 -27.54 -0.46
C ALA A 84 -8.33 -26.10 -0.73
N GLU A 85 -9.34 -25.62 0.02
CA GLU A 85 -9.80 -24.23 -0.06
C GLU A 85 -8.71 -23.26 0.43
N HIS A 86 -7.97 -23.62 1.48
CA HIS A 86 -6.85 -22.82 1.99
C HIS A 86 -5.72 -22.72 0.97
N GLU A 87 -5.32 -23.83 0.35
CA GLU A 87 -4.30 -23.86 -0.70
C GLU A 87 -4.70 -23.03 -1.93
N ALA A 88 -5.96 -23.14 -2.37
CA ALA A 88 -6.49 -22.33 -3.47
C ALA A 88 -6.45 -20.83 -3.12
N HIS A 89 -6.86 -20.46 -1.91
CA HIS A 89 -6.81 -19.07 -1.45
C HIS A 89 -5.37 -18.53 -1.36
N LEU A 90 -4.41 -19.35 -0.90
CA LEU A 90 -2.99 -19.01 -0.90
C LEU A 90 -2.44 -18.83 -2.32
N ALA A 91 -2.83 -19.69 -3.26
CA ALA A 91 -2.41 -19.58 -4.65
C ALA A 91 -2.93 -18.30 -5.32
N GLU A 92 -4.21 -17.97 -5.12
CA GLU A 92 -4.79 -16.70 -5.57
C GLU A 92 -4.12 -15.49 -4.92
N GLY A 93 -3.83 -15.56 -3.62
CA GLY A 93 -3.13 -14.51 -2.88
C GLY A 93 -1.73 -14.25 -3.43
N ARG A 94 -0.97 -15.32 -3.72
CA ARG A 94 0.36 -15.22 -4.35
C ARG A 94 0.28 -14.59 -5.74
N ALA A 95 -0.66 -15.04 -6.58
CA ALA A 95 -0.82 -14.47 -7.93
C ALA A 95 -1.14 -12.96 -7.89
N LYS A 96 -2.01 -12.52 -6.97
CA LYS A 96 -2.32 -11.09 -6.76
C LYS A 96 -1.11 -10.31 -6.26
N PHE A 97 -0.33 -10.89 -5.33
CA PHE A 97 0.87 -10.27 -4.81
C PHE A 97 1.96 -10.12 -5.89
N ASP A 98 2.21 -11.17 -6.68
CA ASP A 98 3.19 -11.14 -7.76
C ASP A 98 2.81 -10.10 -8.83
N ALA A 99 1.53 -10.01 -9.19
CA ALA A 99 1.03 -8.98 -10.09
C ALA A 99 1.23 -7.55 -9.54
N LEU A 100 1.03 -7.36 -8.23
CA LEU A 100 1.30 -6.08 -7.57
C LEU A 100 2.79 -5.73 -7.61
N VAL A 101 3.66 -6.68 -7.28
CA VAL A 101 5.12 -6.48 -7.32
C VAL A 101 5.58 -6.09 -8.72
N GLU A 102 5.09 -6.76 -9.76
CA GLU A 102 5.45 -6.44 -11.14
C GLU A 102 4.93 -5.04 -11.55
N SER A 103 3.72 -4.67 -11.13
CA SER A 103 3.19 -3.32 -11.40
C SER A 103 4.05 -2.21 -10.75
N VAL A 104 4.51 -2.42 -9.51
CA VAL A 104 5.39 -1.48 -8.80
C VAL A 104 6.74 -1.39 -9.48
N ARG A 105 7.30 -2.53 -9.92
CA ARG A 105 8.55 -2.58 -10.67
C ARG A 105 8.45 -1.81 -11.99
N MET A 106 7.36 -1.99 -12.73
CA MET A 106 7.13 -1.29 -13.99
C MET A 106 6.99 0.22 -13.79
N GLN A 107 6.23 0.65 -12.77
CA GLN A 107 6.13 2.06 -12.40
C GLN A 107 7.49 2.67 -12.01
N ALA A 108 8.33 1.92 -11.30
CA ALA A 108 9.67 2.38 -10.93
C ALA A 108 10.57 2.56 -12.17
N ILE A 109 10.49 1.64 -13.15
CA ILE A 109 11.23 1.75 -14.41
C ILE A 109 10.76 2.97 -15.21
N GLU A 110 9.45 3.21 -15.31
CA GLU A 110 8.88 4.36 -16.01
C GLU A 110 9.28 5.68 -15.36
N ARG A 111 9.17 5.78 -14.03
CA ARG A 111 9.64 6.96 -13.27
C ARG A 111 11.11 7.22 -13.50
N ARG A 112 11.95 6.19 -13.45
CA ARG A 112 13.39 6.33 -13.72
C ARG A 112 13.67 6.86 -15.13
N LYS A 113 12.98 6.33 -16.16
CA LYS A 113 13.11 6.84 -17.54
C LYS A 113 12.67 8.30 -17.65
N GLN A 114 11.60 8.68 -16.97
CA GLN A 114 11.13 10.06 -16.94
C GLN A 114 12.14 10.98 -16.24
N ASP A 115 12.71 10.57 -15.11
CA ASP A 115 13.72 11.32 -14.38
C ASP A 115 15.02 11.47 -15.19
N GLU A 116 15.46 10.42 -15.87
CA GLU A 116 16.63 10.46 -16.77
C GLU A 116 16.39 11.43 -17.94
N LYS A 117 15.19 11.42 -18.53
CA LYS A 117 14.80 12.37 -19.58
C LYS A 117 14.79 13.81 -19.06
N LEU A 118 14.16 14.07 -17.92
CA LEU A 118 14.12 15.40 -17.31
C LEU A 118 15.52 15.89 -16.95
N LYS A 119 16.40 15.01 -16.47
CA LYS A 119 17.80 15.33 -16.19
C LYS A 119 18.58 15.66 -17.46
N ALA A 120 18.39 14.91 -18.54
CA ALA A 120 19.03 15.19 -19.82
C ALA A 120 18.56 16.52 -20.43
N GLU A 121 17.24 16.77 -20.46
CA GLU A 121 16.66 18.05 -20.88
C GLU A 121 17.22 19.20 -20.02
N ARG A 122 17.37 18.98 -18.71
CA ARG A 122 17.96 19.95 -17.80
C ARG A 122 19.40 20.28 -18.17
N VAL A 123 20.26 19.29 -18.35
CA VAL A 123 21.68 19.51 -18.70
C VAL A 123 21.83 20.29 -20.01
N GLU A 124 21.04 19.96 -21.03
CA GLU A 124 21.07 20.67 -22.32
C GLU A 124 20.58 22.12 -22.19
N ASN A 125 19.52 22.37 -21.43
CA ASN A 125 19.02 23.73 -21.18
C ASN A 125 20.04 24.59 -20.42
N LEU A 126 20.74 24.01 -19.43
CA LEU A 126 21.82 24.70 -18.71
C LEU A 126 22.98 25.05 -19.66
N ARG A 127 23.34 24.15 -20.57
CA ARG A 127 24.37 24.40 -21.59
C ARG A 127 23.99 25.57 -22.50
N ARG A 128 22.72 25.63 -22.93
CA ARG A 128 22.20 26.71 -23.77
C ARG A 128 22.21 28.06 -23.05
N LEU A 129 21.78 28.09 -21.79
CA LEU A 129 21.86 29.29 -20.94
C LEU A 129 23.29 29.81 -20.82
N LYS A 130 24.24 28.91 -20.54
CA LYS A 130 25.67 29.25 -20.48
C LYS A 130 26.18 29.79 -21.81
N SER A 131 25.79 29.20 -22.94
CA SER A 131 26.18 29.69 -24.27
C SER A 131 25.58 31.05 -24.65
N ALA A 132 24.40 31.38 -24.12
CA ALA A 132 23.76 32.68 -24.30
C ALA A 132 24.34 33.77 -23.37
N GLY A 133 25.24 33.42 -22.44
CA GLY A 133 25.78 34.35 -21.45
C GLY A 133 24.78 34.74 -20.36
N ILE A 134 23.64 34.05 -20.28
CA ILE A 134 22.58 34.36 -19.32
C ILE A 134 22.85 33.58 -18.02
N SER A 135 23.14 34.30 -16.95
CA SER A 135 23.39 33.69 -15.64
C SER A 135 22.11 33.34 -14.89
N ARG A 136 22.24 32.36 -14.00
CA ARG A 136 21.22 31.95 -13.03
C ARG A 136 20.67 33.15 -12.23
N GLN A 137 21.57 33.97 -11.71
CA GLN A 137 21.25 35.11 -10.85
C GLN A 137 20.49 36.17 -11.63
N ARG A 138 20.84 36.38 -12.91
CA ARG A 138 20.17 37.32 -13.79
C ARG A 138 18.72 36.93 -14.05
N LEU A 139 18.44 35.66 -14.38
CA LEU A 139 17.07 35.18 -14.56
C LEU A 139 16.23 35.25 -13.27
N SER A 140 16.81 34.89 -12.13
CA SER A 140 16.14 35.02 -10.83
C SER A 140 15.80 36.48 -10.51
N TRP A 141 16.74 37.39 -10.76
CA TRP A 141 16.55 38.82 -10.58
C TRP A 141 15.45 39.37 -11.49
N ILE A 142 15.45 39.01 -12.78
CA ILE A 142 14.40 39.41 -13.73
C ILE A 142 13.03 38.92 -13.25
N CYS A 143 12.92 37.64 -12.91
CA CYS A 143 11.67 37.04 -12.45
C CYS A 143 11.11 37.75 -11.21
N ASN A 144 11.95 38.03 -10.21
CA ASN A 144 11.53 38.75 -9.00
C ASN A 144 11.12 40.20 -9.29
N ARG A 145 11.78 40.89 -10.22
CA ARG A 145 11.39 42.23 -10.66
C ARG A 145 10.04 42.23 -11.38
N LEU A 146 9.83 41.29 -12.30
CA LEU A 146 8.55 41.11 -12.98
C LEU A 146 7.42 40.78 -11.99
N ALA A 147 7.66 39.84 -11.07
CA ALA A 147 6.66 39.44 -10.06
C ALA A 147 6.30 40.57 -9.09
N SER A 148 7.24 41.49 -8.82
CA SER A 148 7.00 42.65 -7.96
C SER A 148 6.46 43.88 -8.71
N GLY A 149 6.22 43.78 -10.02
CA GLY A 149 5.82 44.92 -10.86
C GLY A 149 6.87 46.02 -10.97
N SER A 150 8.14 45.70 -10.69
CA SER A 150 9.25 46.64 -10.77
C SER A 150 9.72 46.83 -12.21
N TYR A 151 10.35 47.98 -12.48
CA TYR A 151 11.05 48.21 -13.75
C TYR A 151 12.14 47.13 -14.01
N VAL A 152 12.17 46.64 -15.25
CA VAL A 152 13.19 45.74 -15.79
C VAL A 152 13.79 46.40 -17.03
N PRO A 153 15.12 46.56 -17.11
CA PRO A 153 15.81 47.07 -18.30
C PRO A 153 15.54 46.24 -19.56
N ASN A 154 15.55 46.88 -20.73
CA ASN A 154 15.23 46.22 -22.01
C ASN A 154 16.16 45.04 -22.34
N ASP A 155 17.46 45.15 -22.06
CA ASP A 155 18.43 44.06 -22.25
C ASP A 155 18.07 42.82 -21.40
N ALA A 156 17.54 43.05 -20.19
CA ALA A 156 17.10 41.99 -19.31
C ALA A 156 15.73 41.41 -19.74
N LEU A 157 14.89 42.18 -20.43
CA LEU A 157 13.66 41.68 -21.06
C LEU A 157 13.96 40.84 -22.31
N GLU A 158 15.00 41.17 -23.08
CA GLU A 158 15.47 40.36 -24.20
C GLU A 158 15.97 38.99 -23.73
N ASP A 159 16.74 38.95 -22.64
CA ASP A 159 17.18 37.69 -22.02
C ASP A 159 15.99 36.85 -21.52
N TRP A 160 14.96 37.50 -21.00
CA TRP A 160 13.73 36.83 -20.58
C TRP A 160 12.96 36.23 -21.76
N ALA A 161 12.79 37.00 -22.84
CA ALA A 161 12.13 36.53 -24.05
C ALA A 161 12.89 35.38 -24.72
N TRP A 162 14.23 35.43 -24.70
CA TRP A 162 15.07 34.32 -25.15
C TRP A 162 14.85 33.08 -24.26
N TYR A 163 14.86 33.25 -22.93
CA TYR A 163 14.60 32.15 -21.99
C TYR A 163 13.24 31.49 -22.23
N GLU A 164 12.17 32.28 -22.40
CA GLU A 164 10.83 31.73 -22.64
C GLU A 164 10.74 30.98 -23.97
N SER A 165 11.31 31.52 -25.04
CA SER A 165 11.29 30.90 -26.37
C SER A 165 12.11 29.61 -26.44
N GLU A 166 13.35 29.64 -25.94
CA GLU A 166 14.28 28.51 -26.11
C GLU A 166 14.12 27.42 -25.06
N ILE A 167 13.79 27.80 -23.81
CA ILE A 167 13.76 26.90 -22.66
C ILE A 167 12.33 26.50 -22.27
N VAL A 168 11.38 27.44 -22.22
CA VAL A 168 9.99 27.16 -21.79
C VAL A 168 9.13 26.60 -22.93
N ARG A 169 9.40 27.00 -24.19
CA ARG A 169 8.80 26.44 -25.42
C ARG A 169 7.27 26.30 -25.37
N GLY A 170 6.56 27.28 -24.80
CA GLY A 170 5.10 27.33 -24.80
C GLY A 170 4.39 26.22 -24.01
N ARG A 171 5.06 25.50 -23.08
CA ARG A 171 4.38 24.53 -22.22
C ARG A 171 3.50 25.24 -21.18
N PRO A 172 2.30 24.72 -20.86
CA PRO A 172 1.29 25.39 -20.02
C PRO A 172 1.67 25.55 -18.54
N SER A 173 2.82 25.00 -18.13
CA SER A 173 3.38 25.24 -16.81
C SER A 173 4.72 25.92 -17.00
N PRO A 174 4.87 27.23 -16.74
CA PRO A 174 6.18 27.84 -16.60
C PRO A 174 6.92 27.04 -15.52
N MET A 175 7.93 26.29 -15.95
CA MET A 175 8.71 25.43 -15.08
C MET A 175 9.27 26.27 -13.94
N LYS A 176 9.22 25.77 -12.70
CA LYS A 176 9.75 26.53 -11.54
C LYS A 176 11.21 26.84 -11.80
N ILE A 177 11.53 28.10 -12.09
CA ILE A 177 12.89 28.61 -12.30
C ILE A 177 13.83 28.07 -11.22
N SER A 178 13.37 28.05 -9.96
CA SER A 178 14.10 27.51 -8.81
C SER A 178 14.61 26.09 -9.00
N LEU A 179 13.84 25.18 -9.61
CA LEU A 179 14.24 23.79 -9.83
C LEU A 179 15.39 23.63 -10.83
N TYR A 180 15.57 24.58 -11.75
CA TYR A 180 16.65 24.54 -12.76
C TYR A 180 17.90 25.26 -12.25
N VAL A 181 17.67 26.44 -11.69
CA VAL A 181 18.62 27.37 -11.10
C VAL A 181 19.44 26.68 -9.99
N ASP A 182 18.85 25.84 -9.13
CA ASP A 182 19.58 25.13 -8.04
C ASP A 182 20.67 24.13 -8.45
N GLY A 183 20.82 23.82 -9.73
CA GLY A 183 21.85 22.89 -10.25
C GLY A 183 22.84 23.52 -11.21
N PHE A 184 22.79 24.85 -11.37
CA PHE A 184 23.90 25.63 -11.91
C PHE A 184 25.00 25.59 -10.83
N VAL A 185 25.89 24.60 -10.93
CA VAL A 185 27.19 24.64 -10.24
C VAL A 185 28.11 25.37 -11.21
N ASP A 186 28.59 26.53 -10.79
CA ASP A 186 29.62 27.29 -11.51
C ASP A 186 30.93 26.49 -11.63
#